data_AF-A0A0Q4IPN6-F1
#
_entry.id   AF-A0A0Q4IPN6-F1
#
_cell.length_a   1.000
_cell.length_b   1.000
_cell.length_c   1.000
_cell.angle_alpha   90.00
_cell.angle_beta   90.00
_cell.angle_gamma   90.00
#
_symmetry.space_group_name_H-M   'P 1'
#
loop_
_entity.id
_entity.type
_entity.pdbx_description
1 polymer ?
#
loop_
_entity_poly.entity_id
_entity_poly.type
_entity_poly.pdbx_seq_one_letter_code
_entity_poly.pdbx_strand_id
1 'polypeptide(L)' 'MTSEKMPVGKGFAVVFTMAGGQLDVEWLPRMPGPRRGRQCLPSYRLARNEFLRRVALKTGLNVMVVEA' A
#
# COMPACT_ATOMS: atom_id res chain seq x y z
N MET A 1 -14.81 0.46 -5.95
CA MET A 1 -13.37 0.20 -6.18
C MET A 1 -12.60 1.49 -5.92
N THR A 2 -11.54 1.44 -5.11
CA THR A 2 -10.67 2.60 -4.82
C THR A 2 -9.24 2.21 -5.13
N SER A 3 -8.53 2.99 -5.95
CA SER A 3 -7.14 2.69 -6.33
C SER A 3 -6.30 3.96 -6.24
N GLU A 4 -5.08 3.86 -5.70
CA GLU A 4 -4.16 4.98 -5.57
C GLU A 4 -2.70 4.55 -5.72
N LYS A 5 -1.93 5.32 -6.51
CA LYS A 5 -0.48 5.16 -6.64
C LYS A 5 0.23 5.98 -5.57
N MET A 6 1.06 5.31 -4.76
CA MET A 6 1.81 5.93 -3.67
C MET A 6 3.33 5.71 -3.82
N PRO A 7 4.15 6.77 -3.72
CA PRO A 7 5.60 6.62 -3.75
C PRO A 7 6.12 5.96 -2.46
N VAL A 8 7.06 5.01 -2.61
CA VAL A 8 7.70 4.31 -1.47
C VAL A 8 9.22 4.53 -1.42
N GLY A 9 9.69 5.53 -2.19
CA GLY A 9 11.08 5.98 -2.24
C GLY A 9 11.95 5.20 -3.24
N LYS A 10 13.16 5.72 -3.50
CA LYS A 10 14.20 5.09 -4.33
C LYS A 10 13.74 4.71 -5.75
N GLY A 11 12.84 5.52 -6.32
CA GLY A 11 12.27 5.30 -7.64
C GLY A 11 11.17 4.23 -7.70
N PHE A 12 10.72 3.73 -6.54
CA PHE A 12 9.62 2.77 -6.46
C PHE A 12 8.31 3.46 -6.06
N ALA A 13 7.22 2.94 -6.60
CA ALA A 13 5.87 3.27 -6.19
C ALA A 13 5.05 1.97 -6.06
N VAL A 14 3.96 2.06 -5.33
CA VAL A 14 2.99 0.98 -5.18
C VAL A 14 1.62 1.48 -5.56
N VAL A 15 0.89 0.72 -6.36
CA VAL A 15 -0.53 0.93 -6.62
C VAL A 15 -1.30 0.02 -5.66
N PHE A 16 -2.04 0.64 -4.75
CA PHE A 16 -2.96 -0.07 -3.87
C PHE A 16 -4.36 -0.02 -4.48
N THR A 17 -5.01 -1.17 -4.57
CA THR A 17 -6.40 -1.26 -5.04
C THR A 17 -7.25 -1.97 -4.01
N MET A 18 -8.35 -1.34 -3.59
CA MET A 18 -9.36 -1.94 -2.72
C MET A 18 -10.61 -2.28 -3.54
N ALA A 19 -10.90 -3.57 -3.63
CA ALA A 19 -12.07 -4.12 -4.32
C ALA A 19 -12.66 -5.29 -3.52
N GLY A 20 -13.97 -5.26 -3.24
CA GLY A 20 -14.63 -6.38 -2.53
C GLY A 20 -14.09 -6.69 -1.13
N GLY A 21 -13.49 -5.73 -0.44
CA GLY A 21 -12.83 -5.94 0.86
C GLY A 21 -11.42 -6.54 0.76
N GLN A 22 -10.93 -6.80 -0.45
CA GLN A 22 -9.57 -7.27 -0.72
C GLN A 22 -8.66 -6.10 -1.12
N LEU A 23 -7.45 -6.12 -0.58
CA LEU A 23 -6.37 -5.21 -0.93
C LEU A 23 -5.43 -5.88 -1.93
N ASP A 24 -5.42 -5.40 -3.16
CA ASP A 24 -4.46 -5.79 -4.19
C ASP A 24 -3.32 -4.76 -4.25
N VAL A 25 -2.13 -5.24 -4.61
CA VAL A 25 -0.88 -4.47 -4.54
C VAL A 25 -0.04 -4.71 -5.78
N GLU A 26 0.29 -3.65 -6.51
CA GLU A 26 1.19 -3.69 -7.66
C GLU A 26 2.41 -2.79 -7.43
N TRP A 27 3.61 -3.30 -7.73
CA TRP A 27 4.86 -2.54 -7.59
C TRP A 27 5.33 -1.98 -8.93
N LEU A 28 5.67 -0.69 -8.96
CA LEU A 28 6.16 0.01 -10.14
C LEU A 28 7.60 0.52 -9.95
N PRO A 29 8.48 0.43 -10.97
CA PRO A 29 8.25 -0.24 -12.25
C PRO A 29 8.23 -1.77 -12.15
N ARG A 30 8.85 -2.32 -11.08
CA ARG A 30 8.79 -3.73 -10.70
C ARG A 30 9.04 -3.84 -9.21
N MET A 31 8.70 -4.98 -8.62
CA MET A 31 9.01 -5.27 -7.23
C MET A 31 10.52 -5.15 -6.95
N PRO A 32 10.95 -4.44 -5.89
CA PRO A 32 12.35 -4.34 -5.52
C PRO A 32 12.90 -5.71 -5.08
N GLY A 33 14.13 -6.01 -5.48
CA GLY A 33 14.84 -7.19 -4.96
C GLY A 33 15.08 -7.11 -3.44
N PRO A 34 15.43 -8.21 -2.77
CA PRO A 34 15.33 -8.36 -1.30
C PRO A 34 15.96 -7.23 -0.48
N ARG A 35 17.17 -6.80 -0.83
CA ARG A 35 17.89 -5.72 -0.13
C ARG A 35 17.19 -4.37 -0.26
N ARG A 36 16.70 -4.03 -1.46
CA ARG A 36 15.95 -2.78 -1.68
C ARG A 36 14.55 -2.89 -1.09
N GLY A 37 13.93 -4.07 -1.15
CA GLY A 37 12.64 -4.35 -0.52
C GLY A 37 12.65 -4.04 0.97
N ARG A 38 13.63 -4.56 1.72
CA ARG A 38 13.79 -4.23 3.15
C ARG A 38 13.90 -2.74 3.43
N GLN A 39 14.57 -2.00 2.55
CA GLN A 39 14.72 -0.55 2.70
C GLN A 39 13.43 0.21 2.37
N CYS A 40 12.57 -0.32 1.51
CA CYS A 40 11.28 0.25 1.17
C CYS A 40 10.16 -0.14 2.16
N LEU A 41 10.35 -1.17 2.99
CA LEU A 41 9.33 -1.66 3.92
C LEU A 41 8.75 -0.58 4.85
N PRO A 42 9.54 0.32 5.46
CA PRO A 42 8.98 1.38 6.31
C PRO A 42 8.06 2.32 5.52
N SER A 43 8.53 2.80 4.36
CA SER A 43 7.75 3.69 3.48
C SER A 43 6.52 3.00 2.90
N TYR A 44 6.63 1.71 2.59
CA TYR A 44 5.52 0.88 2.15
C TYR A 44 4.43 0.78 3.22
N ARG A 45 4.80 0.48 4.47
CA ARG A 45 3.84 0.39 5.59
C ARG A 45 3.11 1.71 5.81
N LEU A 46 3.84 2.83 5.77
CA LEU A 46 3.24 4.16 5.88
C LEU A 46 2.26 4.44 4.73
N ALA A 47 2.66 4.16 3.50
CA ALA A 47 1.80 4.34 2.32
C ALA A 47 0.54 3.46 2.42
N ARG A 48 0.69 2.17 2.73
CA ARG A 48 -0.44 1.24 2.92
C ARG A 48 -1.40 1.76 3.98
N ASN A 49 -0.88 2.16 5.15
CA ASN A 49 -1.72 2.61 6.25
C ASN A 49 -2.48 3.89 5.89
N GLU A 50 -1.84 4.83 5.20
CA GLU A 50 -2.51 6.05 4.73
C GLU A 50 -3.58 5.76 3.69
N PHE A 51 -3.32 4.86 2.74
CA PHE A 51 -4.33 4.40 1.78
C PHE A 51 -5.54 3.78 2.50
N LEU A 52 -5.30 2.85 3.42
CA LEU A 52 -6.36 2.19 4.17
C LEU A 52 -7.15 3.16 5.05
N ARG A 53 -6.48 4.16 5.64
CA ARG A 53 -7.15 5.24 6.37
C ARG A 53 -8.10 6.03 5.47
N ARG A 54 -7.70 6.35 4.24
CA ARG A 54 -8.57 7.03 3.26
C ARG A 54 -9.73 6.16 2.81
N VAL A 55 -9.49 4.86 2.61
CA VAL A 55 -10.55 3.89 2.29
C VAL A 55 -11.56 3.81 3.44
N ALA A 56 -11.09 3.71 4.69
CA ALA A 56 -11.93 3.68 5.89
C ALA A 56 -12.82 4.93 5.96
N LEU A 57 -12.22 6.13 5.82
CA LEU A 57 -12.96 7.39 5.80
C LEU A 57 -14.00 7.47 4.67
N LYS A 58 -13.67 6.96 3.48
CA LYS A 58 -14.58 6.98 2.32
C LYS A 58 -15.74 5.99 2.45
N THR A 59 -15.53 4.88 3.11
CA THR A 59 -16.50 3.77 3.19
C THR A 59 -17.28 3.74 4.50
N GLY A 60 -16.84 4.49 5.53
CA GLY A 60 -17.40 4.41 6.87
C GLY A 60 -17.05 3.10 7.61
N LEU A 61 -16.10 2.32 7.08
CA LEU A 61 -15.67 1.05 7.65
C LEU A 61 -14.44 1.23 8.54
N ASN A 62 -14.31 0.35 9.54
CA ASN A 62 -13.07 0.20 10.30
C ASN A 62 -12.15 -0.80 9.60
N VAL A 63 -10.89 -0.42 9.42
CA VAL A 63 -9.86 -1.30 8.84
C VAL A 63 -8.84 -1.66 9.92
N MET A 64 -8.66 -2.96 10.17
CA MET A 64 -7.64 -3.48 11.06
C MET A 64 -6.49 -4.07 10.25
N VAL A 65 -5.26 -3.73 10.60
CA VAL A 65 -4.05 -4.27 9.98
C VAL A 65 -3.32 -5.13 11.01
N VAL A 66 -3.12 -6.40 10.69
CA VAL A 66 -2.36 -7.34 11.53
C VAL A 66 -1.03 -7.62 10.83
N GLU A 67 0.09 -7.36 11.51
CA GLU A 67 1.44 -7.67 11.03
C GLU A 67 2.03 -8.82 11.88
N ALA A 68 2.73 -9.76 11.22
CA ALA A 68 3.44 -10.88 11.85
C ALA A 68 4.96 -10.69 11.78
#